data_AF-A0A350SQ39-F1
#
_entry.id   AF-A0A350SQ39-F1
#
_cell.length_a   1.000
_cell.length_b   1.000
_cell.length_c   1.000
_cell.angle_alpha   90.00
_cell.angle_beta   90.00
_cell.angle_gamma   90.00
#
_symmetry.space_group_name_H-M   'P 1'
#
loop_
_entity.id
_entity.type
_entity.pdbx_description
1 polymer ?
#
loop_
_entity_poly.entity_id
_entity_poly.type
_entity_poly.pdbx_seq_one_letter_code
_entity_poly.pdbx_strand_id
1 'polypeptide(L)'
;MAEQTVNTINPEPCDVYLEPRRVAMLTSACEEIEQLTRVLSTLGHSIDTELVRRSVAVRVHDLNRVVHSALIESESNPFDMKKAGATVYGPTWWGATA
;
A
#
# COMPACT_ATOMS: atom_id res chain seq x y z
N MET A 1 2.66 2.62 -43.56
CA MET A 1 2.21 3.50 -42.46
C MET A 1 1.72 2.57 -41.38
N ALA A 2 2.50 2.39 -40.31
CA ALA A 2 2.20 1.43 -39.26
C ALA A 2 1.27 2.07 -38.23
N GLU A 3 0.14 1.40 -37.97
CA GLU A 3 -0.87 1.77 -36.97
C GLU A 3 -0.22 1.80 -35.58
N GLN A 4 -0.24 2.98 -34.94
CA GLN A 4 0.04 3.09 -33.51
C GLN A 4 -1.17 2.60 -32.74
N THR A 5 -1.17 1.33 -32.36
CA THR A 5 -2.02 0.81 -31.30
C THR A 5 -1.60 1.47 -29.99
N VAL A 6 -2.36 2.49 -29.58
CA VAL A 6 -2.35 2.99 -28.21
C VAL A 6 -2.83 1.85 -27.32
N ASN A 7 -1.89 1.12 -26.71
CA ASN A 7 -2.20 0.16 -25.66
C ASN A 7 -2.71 0.96 -24.46
N THR A 8 -4.02 1.17 -24.38
CA THR A 8 -4.71 1.55 -23.16
C THR A 8 -4.42 0.46 -22.13
N ILE A 9 -3.47 0.70 -21.24
CA ILE A 9 -3.26 -0.15 -20.06
C ILE A 9 -4.47 0.13 -19.16
N ASN A 10 -5.55 -0.61 -19.37
CA ASN A 10 -6.56 -0.76 -18.36
C ASN A 10 -5.86 -1.55 -17.23
N PRO A 11 -5.63 -0.99 -16.03
CA PRO A 11 -5.06 -1.78 -14.95
C PRO A 11 -6.13 -2.80 -14.58
N GLU A 12 -6.09 -3.98 -15.21
CA GLU A 12 -6.93 -5.08 -14.79
C GLU A 12 -6.67 -5.27 -13.29
N PRO A 13 -7.73 -5.24 -12.46
CA PRO A 13 -7.59 -5.40 -11.04
C PRO A 13 -6.76 -6.65 -10.78
N CYS A 14 -5.67 -6.48 -10.02
CA CYS A 14 -4.88 -7.62 -9.63
C CYS A 14 -5.69 -8.36 -8.57
N ASP A 15 -6.44 -9.38 -8.98
CA ASP A 15 -7.22 -10.21 -8.07
C ASP A 15 -6.25 -10.96 -7.15
N VAL A 16 -6.08 -10.43 -5.94
CA VAL A 16 -5.31 -11.08 -4.89
C VAL A 16 -6.22 -12.08 -4.19
N TYR A 17 -6.06 -13.35 -4.53
CA TYR A 17 -6.69 -14.43 -3.77
C TYR A 17 -5.94 -14.66 -2.47
N LEU A 18 -6.48 -14.11 -1.39
CA LEU A 18 -5.96 -14.29 -0.04
C LEU A 18 -6.89 -15.19 0.77
N GLU A 19 -6.31 -15.95 1.69
CA GLU A 19 -7.09 -16.70 2.69
C GLU A 19 -7.96 -15.73 3.52
N PRO A 20 -9.19 -16.11 3.90
CA PRO A 20 -10.12 -15.23 4.62
C PRO A 20 -9.52 -14.58 5.88
N ARG A 21 -8.66 -15.32 6.60
CA ARG A 21 -7.94 -14.81 7.77
C ARG A 21 -7.00 -13.65 7.42
N ARG A 22 -6.27 -13.76 6.30
CA ARG A 22 -5.34 -12.73 5.83
C ARG A 22 -6.07 -11.50 5.30
N VAL A 23 -7.21 -11.70 4.63
CA VAL A 23 -8.10 -10.60 4.23
C VAL A 23 -8.55 -9.82 5.45
N ALA A 24 -9.05 -10.49 6.50
CA ALA A 24 -9.47 -9.82 7.73
C ALA A 24 -8.33 -9.04 8.40
N MET A 25 -7.13 -9.61 8.43
CA MET A 25 -5.93 -8.93 8.96
C MET A 25 -5.56 -7.68 8.14
N LEU A 26 -5.60 -7.78 6.81
CA LEU A 26 -5.33 -6.66 5.91
C LEU A 26 -6.36 -5.55 6.04
N THR A 27 -7.66 -5.89 6.03
CA THR A 27 -8.74 -4.92 6.20
C THR A 27 -8.58 -4.17 7.52
N SER A 28 -8.37 -4.88 8.62
CA SER A 28 -8.18 -4.26 9.93
C SER A 28 -6.94 -3.36 9.98
N ALA A 29 -5.83 -3.77 9.36
CA ALA A 29 -4.63 -2.95 9.32
C ALA A 29 -4.82 -1.68 8.49
N CYS A 30 -5.49 -1.78 7.34
CA CYS A 30 -5.80 -0.65 6.48
C CYS A 30 -6.76 0.36 7.14
N GLU A 31 -7.82 -0.13 7.79
CA GLU A 31 -8.75 0.71 8.55
C GLU A 31 -8.04 1.49 9.66
N GLU A 32 -7.10 0.84 10.36
CA GLU A 32 -6.33 1.50 11.41
C GLU A 32 -5.37 2.56 10.85
N ILE A 33 -4.69 2.28 9.73
CA ILE A 33 -3.85 3.27 9.03
C ILE A 33 -4.68 4.49 8.62
N GLU A 34 -5.90 4.29 8.12
CA GLU A 34 -6.80 5.38 7.75
C GLU A 34 -7.18 6.23 8.97
N GLN A 35 -7.52 5.59 10.09
CA GLN A 35 -7.81 6.29 11.35
C GLN A 35 -6.62 7.10 11.86
N LEU A 36 -5.41 6.51 11.85
CA LEU A 36 -4.17 7.20 12.24
C LEU A 36 -3.88 8.40 11.34
N THR A 37 -4.14 8.28 10.03
CA THR A 37 -4.00 9.37 9.06
C THR A 37 -4.96 10.52 9.38
N ARG A 38 -6.21 10.21 9.75
CA ARG A 38 -7.18 11.21 10.21
C ARG A 38 -6.71 11.89 11.51
N VAL A 39 -6.20 11.13 12.49
CA VAL A 39 -5.63 11.71 13.71
C VAL A 39 -4.52 12.70 13.37
N LEU A 40 -3.54 12.30 12.54
CA LEU A 40 -2.46 13.19 12.11
C LEU A 40 -2.97 14.46 11.42
N SER A 41 -4.02 14.36 10.59
CA SER A 41 -4.61 15.51 9.90
C SER A 41 -5.24 16.55 10.83
N THR A 42 -5.60 16.15 12.06
CA THR A 42 -6.21 17.03 13.06
C THR A 42 -5.18 17.62 14.05
N LEU A 43 -3.93 17.16 14.03
CA LEU A 43 -2.91 17.61 14.96
C LEU A 43 -2.31 18.95 14.53
N GLY A 44 -2.35 19.92 15.45
CA GLY A 44 -1.60 21.17 15.35
C GLY A 44 -0.08 20.96 15.43
N HIS A 45 0.67 22.05 15.55
CA HIS A 45 2.13 22.01 15.71
C HIS A 45 2.49 22.44 17.14
N SER A 46 2.57 21.46 18.05
CA SER A 46 3.02 21.61 19.44
C SER A 46 3.96 20.47 19.85
N ILE A 47 4.68 20.63 20.97
CA ILE A 47 5.56 19.57 21.49
C ILE A 47 4.76 18.29 21.84
N ASP A 48 3.55 18.42 22.37
CA ASP A 48 2.68 17.29 22.66
C ASP A 48 2.24 16.56 21.37
N THR A 49 2.04 17.31 20.27
CA THR A 49 1.73 16.70 18.97
C THR A 49 2.91 15.93 18.38
N GLU A 50 4.15 16.27 18.74
CA GLU A 50 5.36 15.57 18.26
C GLU A 50 5.47 14.18 18.89
N LEU A 51 5.15 14.03 20.17
CA LEU A 51 5.09 12.71 20.81
C LEU A 51 4.00 11.84 20.17
N VAL A 52 2.83 12.42 19.89
CA VAL A 52 1.75 11.71 19.19
C VAL A 52 2.20 11.28 17.79
N ARG A 53 2.86 12.15 17.02
CA ARG A 53 3.40 11.81 15.69
C ARG A 53 4.40 10.66 15.75
N ARG A 54 5.29 10.64 16.74
CA ARG A 54 6.24 9.52 16.95
C ARG A 54 5.52 8.21 17.29
N SER A 55 4.53 8.26 18.18
CA SER A 55 3.71 7.08 18.51
C SER A 55 2.95 6.56 17.30
N VAL A 56 2.37 7.44 16.49
CA VAL A 56 1.72 7.08 15.23
C VAL A 56 2.72 6.45 14.26
N ALA A 57 3.93 7.01 14.12
CA ALA A 57 4.96 6.46 13.24
C ALA A 57 5.36 5.03 13.63
N VAL A 58 5.53 4.75 14.94
CA VAL A 58 5.78 3.39 15.43
C VAL A 58 4.61 2.46 15.09
N ARG A 59 3.37 2.91 15.32
CA ARG A 59 2.19 2.09 15.04
C ARG A 59 2.02 1.80 13.54
N VAL A 60 2.25 2.79 12.68
CA VAL A 60 2.24 2.61 11.22
C VAL A 60 3.32 1.63 10.78
N HIS A 61 4.51 1.66 11.40
CA HIS A 61 5.56 0.67 11.12
C HIS A 61 5.12 -0.76 11.47
N ASP A 62 4.49 -0.96 12.63
CA ASP A 62 3.98 -2.28 13.02
C ASP A 62 2.86 -2.76 12.08
N LEU A 63 1.95 -1.87 11.69
CA LEU A 63 0.88 -2.16 10.73
C LEU A 63 1.43 -2.52 9.35
N ASN A 64 2.49 -1.85 8.90
CA ASN A 64 3.19 -2.20 7.66
C ASN A 64 3.79 -3.62 7.71
N ARG A 65 4.29 -4.06 8.88
CA ARG A 65 4.75 -5.46 9.05
C ARG A 65 3.60 -6.46 8.95
N VAL A 66 2.42 -6.12 9.50
CA VAL A 66 1.21 -6.96 9.39
C VAL A 66 0.75 -7.07 7.94
N VAL A 67 0.68 -5.95 7.21
CA VAL A 67 0.34 -5.91 5.78
C VAL A 67 1.32 -6.75 4.98
N HIS A 68 2.62 -6.60 5.24
CA HIS A 68 3.67 -7.37 4.56
C HIS A 68 3.52 -8.89 4.81
N SER A 69 3.32 -9.31 6.06
CA SER A 69 3.11 -10.73 6.40
C SER A 69 1.85 -11.29 5.73
N ALA A 70 0.75 -10.54 5.77
CA ALA A 70 -0.52 -10.97 5.17
C ALA A 70 -0.40 -11.19 3.65
N LEU A 71 0.34 -10.31 2.95
CA LEU A 71 0.52 -10.34 1.50
C LEU A 71 1.61 -11.34 1.03
N ILE A 72 2.78 -11.38 1.69
CA ILE A 72 3.94 -12.11 1.19
C ILE A 72 4.01 -13.54 1.71
N GLU A 73 3.64 -13.78 2.96
CA GLU A 73 3.76 -15.12 3.55
C GLU A 73 2.61 -16.04 3.11
N SER A 74 1.85 -15.67 2.07
CA SER A 74 0.72 -16.47 1.58
C SER A 74 1.23 -17.66 0.79
N GLU A 75 1.10 -18.85 1.39
CA GLU A 75 1.57 -20.11 0.81
C GLU A 75 0.78 -20.52 -0.45
N SER A 76 -0.45 -20.01 -0.61
CA SER A 76 -1.37 -20.40 -1.67
C SER A 76 -1.34 -19.48 -2.90
N ASN A 77 -0.98 -18.21 -2.75
CA ASN A 77 -0.77 -17.29 -3.87
C ASN A 77 0.05 -16.06 -3.40
N PRO A 78 1.38 -16.05 -3.57
CA PRO A 78 2.21 -14.95 -3.08
C PRO A 78 1.87 -13.66 -3.82
N PHE A 79 1.58 -12.59 -3.08
CA PHE A 79 1.35 -11.28 -3.67
C PHE A 79 2.60 -10.81 -4.43
N ASP A 80 2.48 -10.59 -5.74
CA ASP A 80 3.58 -10.11 -6.56
C ASP A 80 3.85 -8.62 -6.30
N MET A 81 4.77 -8.36 -5.38
CA MET A 81 5.23 -7.00 -5.07
C MET A 81 5.82 -6.26 -6.28
N LYS A 82 6.40 -6.96 -7.27
CA LYS A 82 6.93 -6.30 -8.47
C LYS A 82 5.80 -5.79 -9.35
N LYS A 83 4.74 -6.59 -9.53
CA LYS A 83 3.54 -6.18 -10.26
C LYS A 83 2.84 -5.02 -9.54
N ALA A 84 2.67 -5.12 -8.21
CA ALA A 84 2.08 -4.04 -7.42
C ALA A 84 2.92 -2.75 -7.46
N GLY A 85 4.25 -2.85 -7.38
CA GLY A 85 5.16 -1.72 -7.51
C GLY A 85 5.06 -1.05 -8.88
N ALA A 86 4.96 -1.83 -9.97
CA ALA A 86 4.76 -1.30 -11.31
C ALA A 86 3.39 -0.61 -11.49
N THR A 87 2.36 -1.00 -10.73
CA THR A 87 1.06 -0.30 -10.71
C THR A 87 1.14 1.04 -9.96
N VAL A 88 1.85 1.09 -8.83
CA VAL A 88 1.94 2.30 -7.98
C VAL A 88 2.91 3.34 -8.54
N TYR A 89 4.11 2.90 -8.96
CA TYR A 89 5.14 3.79 -9.49
C TYR A 89 5.09 3.95 -11.01
N GLY A 90 4.21 3.19 -11.66
CA GLY A 90 4.27 3.00 -13.09
C GLY A 90 5.36 2.02 -13.51
N PRO A 91 5.35 1.58 -14.79
CA PRO A 91 6.49 0.91 -15.38
C PRO A 91 7.78 1.73 -15.21
N THR A 92 8.94 1.08 -15.14
CA THR A 92 10.24 1.76 -15.00
C THR A 92 10.56 2.76 -16.12
N TRP A 93 9.86 2.69 -17.26
CA TRP A 93 9.92 3.66 -18.36
C TRP A 93 9.03 4.89 -18.18
N TRP A 94 8.18 4.94 -17.13
CA TRP A 94 7.57 6.18 -16.61
C TRP A 94 8.52 6.96 -15.69
N GLY A 95 9.60 6.33 -15.22
CA GLY A 95 10.73 7.04 -14.63
C GLY A 95 11.31 7.97 -15.69
N ALA A 96 11.10 9.27 -15.50
CA ALA A 96 11.57 10.30 -16.41
C ALA A 96 13.07 10.13 -16.69
N THR A 97 13.41 10.10 -17.98
CA THR A 97 14.57 10.84 -18.46
C THR A 97 14.44 12.29 -17.99
N ALA A 98 15.11 12.64 -16.87
CA ALA A 98 15.72 13.95 -16.55
C ALA A 98 16.03 14.04 -15.05
#